data_AF-A0A962C812-F1
#
_entry.id   AF-A0A962C812-F1
#
_cell.length_a   1.000
_cell.length_b   1.000
_cell.length_c   1.000
_cell.angle_alpha   90.00
_cell.angle_beta   90.00
_cell.angle_gamma   90.00
#
_symmetry.space_group_name_H-M   'P 1'
#
loop_
_entity.id
_entity.type
_entity.pdbx_description
1 polymer ?
#
loop_
_entity_poly.entity_id
_entity_poly.type
_entity_poly.pdbx_seq_one_letter_code
_entity_poly.pdbx_strand_id
1 'polypeptide(L)'
;MTLVIRDVREHELDSVLALNNAVGPRILALDATRLQWFYANASYFRIAEVDGVMAGFLIALRESANYSSPNFRWFRERYPEFIYIDRIVIAEPYR
;
A
#
# COMPACT_ATOMS: atom_id res chain seq x y z
N MET A 1 -3.86 2.04 -24.28
CA MET A 1 -4.01 2.19 -22.83
C MET A 1 -4.23 0.81 -22.24
N THR A 2 -3.16 0.25 -21.70
CA THR A 2 -3.17 -1.07 -21.05
C THR A 2 -3.00 -0.84 -19.55
N LEU A 3 -3.98 -1.29 -18.77
CA LEU A 3 -3.91 -1.32 -17.31
C LEU A 3 -3.48 -2.72 -16.86
N VAL A 4 -2.41 -2.79 -16.06
CA VAL A 4 -1.94 -4.03 -15.44
C VAL A 4 -1.92 -3.85 -13.92
N ILE A 5 -2.51 -4.79 -13.19
CA ILE A 5 -2.40 -4.86 -11.73
C ILE A 5 -1.59 -6.10 -11.39
N ARG A 6 -0.50 -5.92 -10.66
CA ARG A 6 0.44 -7.00 -10.33
C ARG A 6 1.09 -6.79 -8.98
N ASP A 7 1.68 -7.87 -8.45
CA ASP A 7 2.47 -7.79 -7.23
C ASP A 7 3.65 -6.83 -7.42
N VAL A 8 3.93 -6.06 -6.37
CA VAL A 8 5.11 -5.19 -6.31
C VAL A 8 6.37 -6.06 -6.21
N ARG A 9 7.46 -5.62 -6.83
CA ARG A 9 8.77 -6.25 -6.71
C ARG A 9 9.65 -5.43 -5.78
N GLU A 10 10.58 -6.08 -5.09
CA GLU A 10 11.44 -5.43 -4.10
C GLU A 10 12.23 -4.22 -4.65
N HIS A 11 12.73 -4.28 -5.88
CA HIS A 11 13.44 -3.18 -6.51
C HIS A 11 12.55 -1.97 -6.86
N GLU A 12 11.24 -2.09 -6.72
CA GLU A 12 10.26 -1.03 -7.01
C GLU A 12 9.87 -0.25 -5.75
N LEU A 13 10.34 -0.68 -4.56
CA LEU A 13 9.95 -0.06 -3.30
C LEU A 13 10.37 1.42 -3.22
N ASP A 14 11.51 1.81 -3.79
CA ASP A 14 11.91 3.22 -3.84
C ASP A 14 10.91 4.08 -4.65
N SER A 15 10.35 3.53 -5.73
CA SER A 15 9.32 4.21 -6.53
C SER A 15 7.99 4.29 -5.79
N VAL A 16 7.61 3.23 -5.07
CA VAL A 16 6.42 3.25 -4.21
C VAL A 16 6.55 4.28 -3.09
N LEU A 17 7.73 4.36 -2.46
CA LEU A 17 8.03 5.33 -1.41
C LEU A 17 7.91 6.77 -1.92
N ALA A 18 8.54 7.05 -3.07
CA ALA A 18 8.46 8.34 -3.73
C ALA A 18 7.01 8.71 -4.07
N LEU A 19 6.24 7.77 -4.63
CA LEU A 19 4.84 7.99 -4.97
C LEU A 19 3.96 8.27 -3.75
N ASN A 20 4.13 7.51 -2.66
CA ASN A 20 3.40 7.76 -1.41
C ASN A 20 3.63 9.19 -0.91
N ASN A 21 4.89 9.61 -0.90
CA ASN A 21 5.29 10.87 -0.30
C ASN A 21 5.04 12.09 -1.23
N ALA A 22 4.85 11.86 -2.53
CA ALA A 22 4.50 12.89 -3.50
C ALA A 22 3.03 13.35 -3.43
N VAL A 23 2.12 12.52 -2.89
CA VAL A 23 0.67 12.79 -2.86
C VAL A 23 0.24 13.87 -1.82
N GLY A 24 1.20 14.37 -1.03
CA GLY A 24 1.02 15.49 -0.11
C GLY A 24 0.36 15.09 1.22
N PRO A 25 -0.12 16.07 2.01
CA PRO A 25 -0.50 15.88 3.42
C PRO A 25 -1.75 15.03 3.66
N ARG A 26 -2.43 14.59 2.58
CA ARG A 26 -3.62 13.73 2.65
C ARG A 26 -3.29 12.31 3.05
N ILE A 27 -2.04 11.89 2.91
CA ILE A 27 -1.56 10.58 3.34
C ILE A 27 -0.38 10.75 4.30
N LEU A 28 -0.32 9.86 5.29
CA LEU A 28 0.84 9.81 6.18
C LEU A 28 2.09 9.44 5.37
N ALA A 29 3.15 10.20 5.61
CA ALA A 29 4.47 9.90 5.08
C ALA A 29 4.86 8.47 5.43
N LEU A 30 5.52 7.81 4.48
CA LEU A 30 6.07 6.48 4.64
C LEU A 30 7.59 6.58 4.61
N ASP A 31 8.25 5.83 5.48
CA ASP A 31 9.69 5.63 5.44
C ASP A 31 10.04 4.25 4.86
N ALA A 32 11.31 4.08 4.46
CA ALA A 32 11.78 2.86 3.83
C ALA A 32 11.66 1.63 4.76
N THR A 33 11.89 1.78 6.06
CA THR A 33 11.79 0.69 7.05
C THR A 33 10.35 0.18 7.13
N ARG A 34 9.38 1.10 7.18
CA ARG A 34 7.97 0.76 7.25
C ARG A 34 7.47 0.17 5.93
N LEU A 35 7.96 0.67 4.80
CA LEU A 35 7.65 0.09 3.49
C LEU A 35 8.19 -1.33 3.34
N GLN A 36 9.43 -1.59 3.79
CA GLN A 36 10.01 -2.93 3.83
C GLN A 36 9.18 -3.88 4.73
N TRP A 37 8.73 -3.38 5.88
CA TRP A 37 7.81 -4.14 6.73
C TRP A 37 6.50 -4.48 6.00
N PHE A 38 5.91 -3.54 5.25
CA PHE A 38 4.74 -3.83 4.43
C PHE A 38 5.03 -4.85 3.33
N TYR A 39 6.17 -4.75 2.63
CA TYR A 39 6.56 -5.72 1.62
C TYR A 39 6.63 -7.15 2.17
N ALA A 40 7.15 -7.32 3.38
CA ALA A 40 7.27 -8.63 4.02
C ALA A 40 5.96 -9.17 4.65
N ASN A 41 5.02 -8.28 5.05
CA ASN A 41 3.88 -8.67 5.90
C ASN A 41 2.51 -8.43 5.26
N ALA A 42 2.43 -7.70 4.14
CA ALA A 42 1.17 -7.42 3.50
C ALA A 42 0.63 -8.67 2.80
N SER A 43 -0.65 -8.95 3.05
CA SER A 43 -1.36 -10.03 2.36
C SER A 43 -1.81 -9.61 0.96
N TYR A 44 -1.82 -8.30 0.69
CA TYR A 44 -2.01 -7.73 -0.63
C TYR A 44 -1.12 -6.50 -0.77
N PHE A 45 -0.14 -6.57 -1.67
CA PHE A 45 0.67 -5.42 -2.04
C PHE A 45 0.89 -5.41 -3.54
N ARG A 46 0.10 -4.58 -4.22
CA ARG A 46 0.10 -4.50 -5.67
C ARG A 46 0.26 -3.08 -6.16
N ILE A 47 0.85 -2.98 -7.34
CA ILE A 47 0.88 -1.75 -8.12
C ILE A 47 -0.11 -1.84 -9.27
N ALA A 48 -0.56 -0.67 -9.72
CA ALA A 48 -1.25 -0.48 -10.99
C ALA A 48 -0.29 0.20 -11.96
N GLU A 49 -0.16 -0.35 -13.16
CA GLU A 49 0.62 0.23 -14.25
C GLU A 49 -0.31 0.62 -15.39
N VAL A 50 -0.14 1.84 -15.90
CA VAL A 50 -0.80 2.32 -17.12
C VAL A 50 0.27 2.53 -18.18
N ASP A 51 0.19 1.76 -19.26
CA ASP A 51 1.16 1.80 -20.36
C ASP A 51 2.62 1.64 -19.88
N GLY A 52 2.83 0.79 -18.86
CA GLY A 52 4.14 0.49 -18.27
C GLY A 52 4.62 1.49 -17.20
N VAL A 53 3.82 2.50 -16.87
CA VAL A 53 4.15 3.49 -15.84
C VAL A 53 3.35 3.22 -14.57
N MET A 54 4.02 3.21 -13.41
CA MET A 54 3.36 3.04 -12.11
C MET A 54 2.37 4.19 -11.85
N ALA A 55 1.09 3.88 -11.92
CA ALA A 55 -0.02 4.81 -11.73
C ALA A 55 -0.54 4.84 -10.29
N GLY A 56 -0.32 3.76 -9.54
CA GLY A 56 -0.78 3.67 -8.17
C GLY A 56 -0.37 2.38 -7.47
N PHE A 57 -0.68 2.28 -6.18
CA PHE A 57 -0.50 1.06 -5.41
C PHE A 57 -1.54 0.93 -4.29
N LEU A 58 -1.70 -0.30 -3.80
CA LEU A 58 -2.56 -0.64 -2.67
C LEU A 58 -1.81 -1.58 -1.72
N ILE A 59 -1.91 -1.30 -0.42
CA ILE A 59 -1.39 -2.16 0.65
C ILE A 59 -2.55 -2.57 1.55
N ALA A 60 -2.71 -3.88 1.76
CA ALA A 60 -3.67 -4.44 2.71
C ALA A 60 -3.10 -5.59 3.54
N LEU A 61 -3.60 -5.66 4.78
CA LEU A 61 -3.16 -6.59 5.81
C LEU A 61 -4.30 -7.50 6.24
N ARG A 62 -4.01 -8.79 6.47
CA ARG A 62 -4.93 -9.70 7.17
C ARG A 62 -5.00 -9.40 8.67
N GLU A 63 -6.05 -9.88 9.31
CA GLU A 63 -6.27 -9.78 10.75
C GLU A 63 -5.13 -10.34 11.61
N SER A 64 -4.25 -11.18 11.06
CA SER A 64 -3.09 -11.77 11.73
C SER A 64 -1.84 -10.88 11.73
N ALA A 65 -1.77 -9.81 10.93
CA ALA A 65 -0.56 -8.99 10.78
C ALA A 65 -0.22 -8.20 12.05
N ASN A 66 1.04 -8.14 12.49
CA ASN A 66 1.44 -7.37 13.67
C ASN A 66 1.48 -5.84 13.39
N TYR A 67 0.31 -5.23 13.21
CA TYR A 67 0.17 -3.83 12.81
C TYR A 67 -0.40 -2.97 13.95
N SER A 68 0.34 -1.91 14.30
CA SER A 68 0.07 -1.06 15.46
C SER A 68 -0.95 0.07 15.23
N SER A 69 -1.54 0.18 14.03
CA SER A 69 -2.54 1.22 13.75
C SER A 69 -3.75 1.10 14.69
N PRO A 70 -4.19 2.20 15.34
CA PRO A 70 -5.39 2.20 16.17
C PRO A 70 -6.63 1.70 15.42
N ASN A 71 -6.79 2.09 14.16
CA ASN A 71 -7.92 1.67 13.33
C ASN A 71 -7.88 0.17 13.05
N PHE A 72 -6.70 -0.36 12.71
CA PHE A 72 -6.54 -1.79 12.49
C PHE A 72 -6.85 -2.61 13.77
N ARG A 73 -6.38 -2.15 14.94
CA ARG A 73 -6.70 -2.79 16.22
C ARG A 73 -8.20 -2.75 16.54
N TRP A 74 -8.86 -1.63 16.23
CA TRP A 74 -10.32 -1.51 16.38
C TRP A 74 -11.07 -2.56 15.57
N PHE A 75 -10.64 -2.84 14.34
CA PHE A 75 -11.21 -3.92 13.51
C PHE A 75 -10.91 -5.30 14.10
N ARG A 76 -9.67 -5.53 14.55
CA ARG A 76 -9.26 -6.80 15.17
C ARG A 76 -10.07 -7.17 16.41
N GLU A 77 -10.48 -6.19 17.20
CA GLU A 77 -11.32 -6.43 18.37
C GLU A 77 -12.75 -6.84 18.03
N ARG A 78 -13.22 -6.61 16.80
CA ARG A 78 -14.65 -6.71 16.43
C ARG A 78 -14.94 -7.77 15.37
N TYR A 79 -13.97 -8.07 14.53
CA TYR A 79 -14.13 -8.98 13.41
C TYR A 79 -13.09 -10.09 13.51
N PRO A 80 -13.52 -11.37 13.53
CA PRO A 80 -12.60 -12.50 13.64
C PRO A 80 -11.74 -12.67 12.38
N GLU A 81 -12.22 -12.24 11.21
CA GLU A 81 -11.51 -12.30 9.92
C GLU A 81 -11.77 -11.03 9.13
N PHE A 82 -10.71 -10.39 8.61
CA PHE A 82 -10.84 -9.21 7.75
C PHE A 82 -9.58 -8.94 6.93
N ILE A 83 -9.75 -8.18 5.85
CA ILE A 83 -8.66 -7.49 5.16
C ILE A 83 -8.78 -6.00 5.48
N TYR A 84 -7.71 -5.41 6.00
CA TYR A 84 -7.61 -3.99 6.27
C TYR A 84 -6.76 -3.31 5.20
N ILE A 85 -7.38 -2.42 4.43
CA ILE A 85 -6.68 -1.57 3.49
C ILE A 85 -6.00 -0.45 4.28
N ASP A 86 -4.67 -0.46 4.33
CA ASP A 86 -3.91 0.60 4.99
C ASP A 86 -3.85 1.86 4.14
N ARG A 87 -3.56 1.68 2.84
CA ARG A 87 -3.45 2.79 1.91
C ARG A 87 -3.74 2.39 0.48
N ILE A 88 -4.30 3.36 -0.24
CA ILE A 88 -4.43 3.38 -1.70
C ILE A 88 -3.88 4.72 -2.14
N VAL A 89 -2.92 4.68 -3.07
CA VAL A 89 -2.28 5.89 -3.59
C VAL A 89 -2.35 5.83 -5.10
N ILE A 90 -2.94 6.87 -5.68
CA ILE A 90 -2.99 7.08 -7.14
C ILE A 90 -2.21 8.36 -7.43
N ALA A 91 -1.28 8.28 -8.38
CA ALA A 91 -0.51 9.42 -8.84
C ALA A 91 -1.44 10.44 -9.51
N GLU A 92 -1.17 11.73 -9.34
CA GLU A 92 -2.05 12.82 -9.78
C GLU A 92 -2.47 12.75 -11.27
N PRO A 93 -1.60 12.35 -12.22
CA PRO A 93 -2.00 12.24 -13.64
C PRO A 93 -3.06 11.17 -13.94
N TYR A 94 -3.36 10.27 -12.98
CA TYR A 94 -4.28 9.15 -13.14
C TYR A 94 -5.51 9.24 -12.21
N ARG A 95 -5.77 10.40 -11.62
CA ARG A 95 -6.94 10.65 -10.77
C ARG A 95 -8.17 11.12 -11.53
#